data_AF-A0A932Z2U8-F1
#
_entry.id   AF-A0A932Z2U8-F1
#
_cell.length_a   1.000
_cell.length_b   1.000
_cell.length_c   1.000
_cell.angle_alpha   90.00
_cell.angle_beta   90.00
_cell.angle_gamma   90.00
#
_symmetry.space_group_name_H-M   'P 1'
#
loop_
_entity.id
_entity.type
_entity.pdbx_description
1 polymer ?
#
loop_
_entity_poly.entity_id
_entity_poly.type
_entity_poly.pdbx_seq_one_letter_code
_entity_poly.pdbx_strand_id
1 'polypeptide(L)' 'MAKRVYYGGQAVVEGVMMRGQKTMATVVRRPNGELASNVQPLPTIYTGWLRRTRLIRGVIVLFEAMLL' A
#
# COMPACT_ATOMS: atom_id res chain seq x y z
N MET A 1 21.36 10.22 14.34
CA MET A 1 21.47 9.16 13.32
C MET A 1 20.27 9.23 12.39
N ALA A 2 20.47 9.30 11.07
CA ALA A 2 19.37 9.30 10.10
C ALA A 2 18.65 7.94 10.13
N LYS A 3 17.31 7.97 10.28
CA LYS A 3 16.47 6.77 10.31
C LYS A 3 16.54 6.08 8.94
N ARG A 4 16.98 4.81 8.89
CA ARG A 4 16.97 4.02 7.64
C ARG A 4 15.53 3.90 7.14
N VAL A 5 15.31 4.30 5.89
CA VAL A 5 14.01 4.21 5.22
C VAL A 5 14.02 2.95 4.37
N TYR A 6 13.12 2.02 4.67
CA TYR A 6 12.89 0.85 3.84
C TYR A 6 11.86 1.20 2.76
N TYR A 7 12.21 0.94 1.52
CA TYR A 7 11.31 1.01 0.37
C TYR A 7 10.98 -0.41 -0.04
N GLY A 8 9.71 -0.66 -0.34
CA GLY A 8 9.23 -1.93 -0.88
C GLY A 8 8.42 -1.67 -2.14
N GLY A 9 8.03 -2.73 -2.83
CA GLY A 9 7.23 -2.60 -4.04
C GLY A 9 6.47 -3.87 -4.36
N GLN A 10 5.64 -3.76 -5.38
CA GLN A 10 4.88 -4.86 -5.96
C GLN A 10 4.99 -4.80 -7.48
N ALA A 11 5.09 -5.98 -8.11
CA ALA A 11 4.93 -6.09 -9.55
C ALA A 11 3.45 -5.94 -9.92
N VAL A 12 3.16 -5.06 -10.85
CA VAL A 12 1.80 -4.85 -11.39
C VAL A 12 1.82 -5.15 -12.88
N VAL A 13 0.65 -5.38 -13.47
CA VAL A 13 0.54 -5.68 -14.90
C VAL A 13 1.12 -4.51 -15.70
N GLU A 14 2.10 -4.82 -16.56
CA GLU A 14 2.78 -3.86 -17.42
C GLU A 14 3.42 -2.67 -16.67
N GLY A 15 3.83 -2.89 -15.42
CA GLY A 15 4.36 -1.81 -14.60
C GLY A 15 4.94 -2.23 -13.25
N VAL A 16 5.23 -1.23 -12.43
CA VAL A 16 5.81 -1.40 -11.09
C VAL A 16 5.11 -0.46 -10.11
N MET A 17 4.87 -0.95 -8.90
CA MET A 17 4.45 -0.14 -7.76
C MET A 17 5.57 -0.09 -6.72
N MET A 18 5.93 1.10 -6.27
CA MET A 18 6.89 1.36 -5.21
C MET A 18 6.20 2.07 -4.03
N ARG A 19 6.48 1.61 -2.82
CA ARG A 19 5.91 2.09 -1.57
C ARG A 19 7.01 2.55 -0.63
N GLY A 20 6.99 3.83 -0.30
CA GLY A 20 7.81 4.42 0.77
C GLY A 20 7.04 4.55 2.10
N GLN A 21 7.60 5.30 3.05
CA GLN A 21 6.97 5.50 4.36
C GLN A 21 5.70 6.36 4.32
N LYS A 22 5.62 7.31 3.38
CA LYS A 22 4.53 8.31 3.32
C LYS A 22 3.74 8.28 2.01
N THR A 23 4.30 7.65 0.98
CA THR A 23 3.78 7.78 -0.38
C THR A 23 3.98 6.47 -1.13
N MET A 24 3.02 6.15 -2.00
CA MET A 24 3.09 5.06 -2.95
C MET A 24 3.05 5.64 -4.36
N ALA A 25 3.91 5.14 -5.24
CA ALA A 25 3.96 5.51 -6.63
C ALA A 25 3.80 4.26 -7.48
N THR A 26 2.85 4.28 -8.40
CA THR A 26 2.62 3.22 -9.37
C THR A 26 2.85 3.78 -10.76
N VAL A 27 3.60 3.04 -11.59
CA VAL A 27 3.82 3.38 -12.99
C VAL A 27 3.45 2.18 -13.83
N VAL A 28 2.59 2.39 -14.84
CA VAL A 28 2.15 1.35 -15.78
C VAL A 28 2.30 1.85 -17.22
N ARG A 29 2.57 0.93 -18.14
CA ARG A 29 2.52 1.19 -19.57
C ARG A 29 1.08 1.14 -20.06
N ARG A 30 0.65 2.15 -20.81
CA ARG A 30 -0.64 2.17 -21.50
C ARG A 30 -0.53 1.49 -22.87
N PRO A 31 -1.64 1.02 -23.45
CA PRO A 31 -1.63 0.41 -24.79
C PRO A 31 -1.11 1.34 -25.89
N ASN A 32 -1.27 2.66 -25.73
CA ASN A 32 -0.73 3.68 -26.64
C ASN A 32 0.80 3.88 -26.51
N GLY A 33 1.47 3.13 -25.63
CA GLY A 33 2.91 3.21 -25.40
C GLY A 33 3.35 4.26 -24.38
N GLU A 34 2.43 5.09 -23.88
CA GLU A 34 2.72 6.09 -22.84
C GLU A 34 2.84 5.44 -21.45
N LEU A 35 3.52 6.14 -20.55
CA LEU A 35 3.59 5.74 -19.14
C LEU A 35 2.58 6.54 -18.33
N ALA A 36 1.69 5.84 -17.62
CA ALA A 36 0.81 6.45 -16.64
C ALA A 36 1.41 6.29 -15.25
N SER A 37 1.70 7.42 -14.60
CA SER A 37 2.14 7.45 -13.21
C SER A 37 1.01 7.90 -12.30
N ASN A 38 0.84 7.22 -11.18
CA ASN A 38 -0.10 7.58 -10.14
C ASN A 38 0.61 7.59 -8.78
N VAL A 39 0.63 8.75 -8.12
CA VAL A 39 1.27 8.92 -6.82
C VAL A 39 0.18 9.23 -5.80
N GLN A 40 0.08 8.39 -4.77
CA GLN A 40 -0.92 8.55 -3.71
C GLN A 40 -0.22 8.66 -2.35
N PRO A 41 -0.65 9.59 -1.48
CA PRO A 41 -0.23 9.58 -0.09
C PRO A 41 -0.71 8.27 0.56
N LEU A 42 0.13 7.65 1.38
CA LEU A 42 -0.30 6.50 2.17
C LEU A 42 -1.35 6.97 3.18
N PRO A 43 -2.56 6.37 3.20
CA PRO A 43 -3.54 6.70 4.22
C PRO A 43 -2.97 6.40 5.60
N THR A 44 -3.10 7.35 6.53
CA THR A 44 -2.65 7.22 7.93
C THR A 44 -3.27 6.01 8.64
N ILE A 45 -4.39 5.49 8.10
CA ILE A 45 -5.09 4.26 8.53
C ILE A 45 -4.20 3.02 8.41
N TYR A 46 -3.27 2.97 7.45
CA TYR A 46 -2.28 1.88 7.33
C TYR A 46 -1.08 2.03 8.29
N THR A 47 -0.94 3.18 8.95
CA THR A 47 0.06 3.47 9.98
C THR A 47 -0.54 3.58 11.39
N GLY A 48 -1.86 3.41 11.53
CA GLY A 48 -2.56 3.55 12.79
C GLY A 48 -2.19 2.45 13.80
N TRP A 49 -2.00 2.85 15.06
CA TRP A 49 -1.77 1.98 16.24
C TRP A 49 -2.74 0.80 16.34
N LEU A 50 -3.92 0.92 15.71
CA LEU A 50 -4.99 -0.07 15.69
C LEU A 50 -4.63 -1.39 14.98
N ARG A 51 -3.63 -1.41 14.08
CA ARG A 51 -3.15 -2.66 13.45
C ARG A 51 -1.96 -3.29 14.17
N ARG A 52 -1.47 -2.67 15.25
CA ARG A 52 -0.34 -3.18 16.06
C ARG A 52 -0.78 -4.27 17.04
N THR A 53 -2.07 -4.42 17.26
CA THR A 53 -2.67 -5.45 18.12
C THR A 53 -3.14 -6.63 17.27
N ARG A 54 -2.44 -7.77 17.43
CA ARG A 54 -2.67 -9.02 16.69
C ARG A 54 -4.12 -9.53 16.79
N LEU A 55 -4.78 -9.27 17.91
CA LEU A 55 -6.14 -9.74 18.19
C LEU A 55 -7.23 -8.89 17.51
N ILE A 56 -7.15 -7.56 17.61
CA ILE A 56 -8.19 -6.64 17.08
C ILE A 56 -8.27 -6.77 15.55
N ARG A 57 -7.12 -6.90 14.88
CA ARG A 57 -7.07 -7.16 13.44
C ARG A 57 -7.80 -8.45 13.05
N GLY A 58 -7.65 -9.53 13.83
CA GLY A 58 -8.30 -10.81 13.54
C GLY A 58 -9.81 -10.73 13.69
N VAL A 59 -10.29 -10.06 14.74
CA VAL A 59 -11.73 -9.90 15.01
C VAL A 59 -12.41 -9.10 13.91
N ILE A 60 -11.82 -8.00 13.44
CA ILE A 60 -12.41 -7.18 12.37
C ILE A 60 -12.57 -7.97 11.07
N VAL A 61 -11.54 -8.73 10.67
CA VAL A 61 -11.58 -9.55 9.44
C VAL A 61 -12.62 -10.67 9.55
N LEU A 62 -12.76 -11.27 10.73
CA LEU A 62 -13.77 -12.29 10.96
C LEU A 62 -15.19 -11.71 10.84
N PHE A 63 -15.45 -10.54 11.44
CA PHE A 63 -16.74 -9.87 11.34
C PHE A 63 -17.07 -9.45 9.90
N GLU A 64 -16.09 -8.92 9.17
CA GLU A 64 -16.24 -8.52 7.78
C GLU A 64 -16.60 -9.71 6.88
N ALA A 65 -15.98 -10.88 7.09
CA ALA A 65 -16.28 -12.11 6.37
C ALA A 65 -17.63 -12.77 6.72
N MET A 66 -18.21 -12.43 7.89
CA MET A 66 -19.53 -12.94 8.29
C MET A 66 -20.68 -12.05 7.82
N LEU A 67 -20.42 -10.76 7.58
CA LEU A 67 -21.44 -9.77 7.22
C LEU A 67 -21.48 -9.48 5.71
N LEU A 68 -20.41 -9.77 4.97
CA LEU A 68 -20.38 -9.81 3.50
C LEU A 68 -20.84 -11.18 2.98
#